data_AF-A0A1D6ENB0-F1
#
_entry.id   AF-A0A1D6ENB0-F1
#
_cell.length_a   1.000
_cell.length_b   1.000
_cell.length_c   1.000
_cell.angle_alpha   90.00
_cell.angle_beta   90.00
_cell.angle_gamma   90.00
#
_symmetry.space_group_name_H-M   'P 1'
#
loop_
_entity.id
_entity.type
_entity.pdbx_description
1 polymer ?
#
loop_
_entity_poly.entity_id
_entity_poly.type
_entity_poly.pdbx_seq_one_letter_code
_entity_poly.pdbx_strand_id
1 'polypeptide(L)'
;MQDGLMHTHDEEARKYFRHSGVHCVLSPRYASNKLSIFKQQVVGTLFTHHQKCVIVDTQATGNNRKITAFIGGLDLCDGRYDTPEHRLFKDLDTIFKDDFHNPTFPVNKNGPRQPWHDLHCKIEGPAAYDILTNFEQRWRKSAKWKVSVRRAVSWHHDTLVKIDRMSWIVSPSSDELNAHVCEEKDPENWHVQVFRSIDSGSVKGFPKLVQEAESQNLVCAKNLQIDKSIHNAYVKAIRSAQHFVYIENQYFIGSSYYWSAHRSAGAENLIPIELAIKIARKIKAKERFAAYIVIPMWPEGNPTTAAMQEILYWQGHTMSMMYKIVADALRKEGLHERHPQEYLNFYCLGKREVSNEVPTTGNSNENSAVRLSQKFKRFMIYVHSKGMIVDDEYVLIGSANINQRSMDGSRDTEIAMGAYQPHYSWAGSGRPPRGQVYGYRMSLWAEHLGTVQECFRRPESEECVQQVNQMADDNWASYVSPQMADMKGHLMKYPVRVEQDGRVGPLHGQESFPDVGGKVLGTHSSLPNALTT
;
A
#
# COMPACT_ATOMS: atom_id res chain seq x y z
N MET A 1 20.70 -8.31 -22.31
CA MET A 1 19.33 -8.33 -21.76
C MET A 1 19.33 -7.30 -20.66
N GLN A 2 18.56 -6.22 -20.82
CA GLN A 2 18.54 -5.12 -19.87
C GLN A 2 17.96 -5.60 -18.54
N ASP A 3 18.67 -5.35 -17.44
CA ASP A 3 18.15 -5.47 -16.09
C ASP A 3 16.90 -4.57 -15.98
N GLY A 4 15.72 -5.18 -16.01
CA GLY A 4 14.48 -4.52 -15.65
C GLY A 4 14.44 -4.30 -14.15
N LEU A 5 13.95 -3.14 -13.71
CA LEU A 5 13.84 -2.77 -12.28
C LEU A 5 12.94 -3.70 -11.45
N MET A 6 12.20 -4.60 -12.10
CA MET A 6 11.25 -5.53 -11.50
C MET A 6 11.52 -6.91 -12.09
N HIS A 7 12.01 -7.85 -11.28
CA HIS A 7 12.20 -9.26 -11.67
C HIS A 7 10.84 -9.98 -11.70
N THR A 8 9.94 -9.57 -12.59
CA THR A 8 8.61 -10.19 -12.73
C THR A 8 8.66 -11.47 -13.57
N HIS A 9 7.82 -12.45 -13.22
CA HIS A 9 7.72 -13.74 -13.92
C HIS A 9 6.67 -13.78 -15.05
N ASP A 10 6.27 -12.62 -15.59
CA ASP A 10 5.15 -12.49 -16.53
C ASP A 10 5.28 -13.37 -17.78
N GLU A 11 6.45 -13.36 -18.42
CA GLU A 11 6.71 -14.17 -19.62
C GLU A 11 6.81 -15.67 -19.32
N GLU A 12 7.29 -16.03 -18.13
CA GLU A 12 7.35 -17.41 -17.66
C GLU A 12 5.95 -17.96 -17.39
N ALA A 13 5.11 -17.18 -16.69
CA ALA A 13 3.71 -17.50 -16.46
C ALA A 13 2.94 -17.67 -17.77
N ARG A 14 3.14 -16.77 -18.75
CA ARG A 14 2.52 -16.92 -20.08
C ARG A 14 2.97 -18.22 -20.77
N LYS A 15 4.26 -18.54 -20.72
CA LYS A 15 4.79 -19.78 -21.31
C LYS A 15 4.21 -21.01 -20.62
N TYR A 16 4.10 -20.99 -19.30
CA TYR A 16 3.51 -22.07 -18.50
C TYR A 16 2.07 -22.38 -18.95
N PHE A 17 1.23 -21.37 -19.13
CA PHE A 17 -0.17 -21.56 -19.51
C PHE A 17 -0.42 -21.77 -21.02
N ARG A 18 0.59 -21.61 -21.89
CA ARG A 18 0.44 -21.59 -23.36
C ARG A 18 -0.32 -22.79 -23.94
N HIS A 19 -0.20 -23.96 -23.32
CA HIS A 19 -0.79 -25.22 -23.78
C HIS A 19 -1.86 -25.77 -22.80
N SER A 20 -2.37 -24.92 -21.92
CA SER A 20 -3.42 -25.26 -20.94
C SER A 20 -4.78 -24.70 -21.37
N GLY A 21 -5.84 -24.99 -20.60
CA GLY A 21 -7.14 -24.33 -20.73
C GLY A 21 -7.18 -22.89 -20.20
N VAL A 22 -6.08 -22.39 -19.60
CA VAL A 22 -5.99 -21.03 -19.04
C VAL A 22 -5.61 -20.02 -20.12
N HIS A 23 -6.42 -18.98 -20.26
CA HIS A 23 -6.15 -17.87 -21.18
C HIS A 23 -5.29 -16.78 -20.51
N CYS A 24 -3.97 -16.93 -20.58
CA CYS A 24 -3.02 -15.94 -20.08
C CYS A 24 -2.68 -14.87 -21.14
N VAL A 25 -2.88 -13.59 -20.80
CA VAL A 25 -2.61 -12.45 -21.69
C VAL A 25 -1.64 -11.50 -20.99
N LEU A 26 -0.49 -11.26 -21.61
CA LEU A 26 0.38 -10.16 -21.20
C LEU A 26 -0.30 -8.85 -21.55
N SER A 27 -0.53 -8.01 -20.55
CA SER A 27 -1.16 -6.71 -20.71
C SER A 27 -0.09 -5.64 -20.51
N PRO A 28 0.44 -5.02 -21.57
CA PRO A 28 1.43 -3.97 -21.43
C PRO A 28 0.72 -2.66 -21.08
N ARG A 29 1.38 -1.83 -20.27
CA ARG A 29 0.85 -0.51 -19.92
C ARG A 29 1.07 0.47 -21.07
N TYR A 30 0.12 0.53 -22.01
CA TYR A 30 0.19 1.50 -23.10
C TYR A 30 -0.44 2.83 -22.71
N ALA A 31 0.22 3.93 -23.09
CA ALA A 31 -0.46 5.22 -23.16
C ALA A 31 -1.62 5.17 -24.15
N SER A 32 -2.62 6.01 -23.93
CA SER A 32 -3.61 6.29 -24.95
C SER A 32 -2.95 6.79 -26.23
N ASN A 33 -3.39 6.27 -27.39
CA ASN A 33 -2.97 6.73 -28.72
C ASN A 33 -3.28 8.21 -28.99
N LYS A 34 -4.03 8.87 -28.10
CA LYS A 34 -4.33 10.31 -28.13
C LYS A 34 -3.22 11.17 -27.52
N LEU A 35 -2.22 10.58 -26.86
CA LEU A 35 -1.04 11.29 -26.32
C LEU A 35 0.07 11.40 -27.37
N SER A 36 1.03 12.32 -27.17
CA SER A 36 2.20 12.43 -28.06
C SER A 36 3.09 11.19 -28.02
N ILE A 37 3.79 10.89 -29.11
CA ILE A 37 4.66 9.68 -29.26
C ILE A 37 5.66 9.56 -28.11
N PHE A 38 6.31 10.68 -27.73
CA PHE A 38 7.24 10.71 -26.59
C PHE A 38 6.58 10.25 -25.28
N LYS A 39 5.35 10.72 -24.99
CA LYS A 39 4.61 10.29 -23.80
C LYS A 39 4.15 8.85 -23.90
N GLN A 40 3.85 8.37 -25.10
CA GLN A 40 3.50 6.98 -25.29
C GLN A 40 4.65 6.04 -24.95
N GLN A 41 5.87 6.41 -25.36
CA GLN A 41 7.08 5.68 -25.01
C GLN A 41 7.36 5.74 -23.50
N VAL A 42 7.21 6.90 -22.86
CA VAL A 42 7.37 7.04 -21.40
C VAL A 42 6.39 6.14 -20.64
N VAL A 43 5.09 6.15 -20.97
CA VAL A 43 4.11 5.30 -20.27
C VAL A 43 4.37 3.82 -20.52
N GLY A 44 4.68 3.45 -21.77
CA GLY A 44 4.98 2.07 -22.19
C GLY A 44 6.22 1.45 -21.55
N THR A 45 7.17 2.27 -21.11
CA THR A 45 8.44 1.82 -20.54
C THR A 45 8.51 2.02 -19.03
N LEU A 46 7.77 2.96 -18.45
CA LEU A 46 7.95 3.35 -17.05
C LEU A 46 6.83 2.91 -16.09
N PHE A 47 5.61 2.70 -16.58
CA PHE A 47 4.44 2.44 -15.72
C PHE A 47 3.92 1.02 -15.86
N THR A 48 3.22 0.54 -14.84
CA THR A 48 2.77 -0.85 -14.73
C THR A 48 1.25 -0.98 -14.58
N HIS A 49 0.74 -2.19 -14.81
CA HIS A 49 -0.58 -2.55 -14.31
C HIS A 49 -0.44 -3.15 -12.92
N HIS A 50 -0.73 -2.36 -11.89
CA HIS A 50 -0.41 -2.72 -10.51
C HIS A 50 -1.62 -3.25 -9.71
N GLN A 51 -2.77 -3.45 -10.36
CA GLN A 51 -3.96 -4.08 -9.77
C GLN A 51 -3.72 -5.56 -9.48
N LYS A 52 -3.87 -5.97 -8.21
CA LYS A 52 -3.94 -7.37 -7.79
C LYS A 52 -5.39 -7.76 -7.59
N CYS A 53 -5.85 -8.77 -8.32
CA CYS A 53 -7.26 -9.13 -8.34
C CYS A 53 -7.50 -10.60 -8.64
N VAL A 54 -8.40 -11.24 -7.88
CA VAL A 54 -8.98 -12.55 -8.19
C VAL A 54 -10.50 -12.40 -8.21
N ILE A 55 -11.16 -12.92 -9.25
CA ILE A 55 -12.62 -12.85 -9.41
C ILE A 55 -13.11 -14.25 -9.75
N VAL A 56 -14.04 -14.76 -8.95
CA VAL A 56 -14.56 -16.12 -9.06
C VAL A 56 -16.06 -16.15 -8.81
N ASP A 57 -16.74 -17.10 -9.42
CA ASP A 57 -18.11 -17.44 -9.05
C ASP A 57 -18.11 -18.41 -7.85
N THR A 58 -18.82 -18.05 -6.79
CA THR A 58 -18.96 -18.83 -5.57
C THR A 58 -20.41 -19.24 -5.35
N GLN A 59 -20.63 -20.17 -4.40
CA GLN A 59 -21.96 -20.62 -4.06
C GLN A 59 -22.82 -19.47 -3.50
N ALA A 60 -24.02 -19.30 -4.05
CA ALA A 60 -25.06 -18.43 -3.51
C ALA A 60 -26.18 -19.27 -2.87
N THR A 61 -27.30 -18.64 -2.53
CA THR A 61 -28.49 -19.34 -2.00
C THR A 61 -29.07 -20.32 -3.01
N GLY A 62 -29.45 -21.52 -2.55
CA GLY A 62 -30.00 -22.57 -3.41
C GLY A 62 -28.99 -23.11 -4.43
N ASN A 63 -29.41 -23.26 -5.68
CA ASN A 63 -28.55 -23.73 -6.78
C ASN A 63 -27.89 -22.58 -7.57
N ASN A 64 -28.01 -21.35 -7.08
CA ASN A 64 -27.44 -20.18 -7.75
C ASN A 64 -25.98 -19.96 -7.35
N ARG A 65 -25.29 -19.14 -8.14
CA ARG A 65 -23.93 -18.68 -7.91
C ARG A 65 -23.88 -17.16 -7.81
N LYS A 66 -22.84 -16.63 -7.18
CA LYS A 66 -22.59 -15.18 -7.05
C LYS A 66 -21.15 -14.85 -7.40
N ILE A 67 -20.88 -13.61 -7.74
CA ILE A 67 -19.49 -13.15 -7.93
C ILE A 67 -18.87 -12.79 -6.59
N THR A 68 -17.66 -13.29 -6.36
CA THR A 68 -16.79 -12.92 -5.25
C THR A 68 -15.47 -12.42 -5.81
N ALA A 69 -14.98 -11.32 -5.25
CA ALA A 69 -13.74 -10.69 -5.70
C ALA A 69 -12.77 -10.52 -4.54
N PHE A 70 -11.48 -10.52 -4.86
CA PHE A 70 -10.39 -10.27 -3.92
C PHE A 70 -9.50 -9.19 -4.52
N ILE A 71 -9.19 -8.16 -3.73
CA ILE A 71 -8.23 -7.11 -4.08
C ILE A 71 -7.40 -6.71 -2.86
N GLY A 72 -6.23 -6.13 -3.09
CA GLY A 72 -5.33 -5.68 -2.02
C GLY A 72 -3.91 -5.48 -2.53
N GLY A 73 -2.92 -5.65 -1.64
CA GLY A 73 -1.50 -5.56 -1.96
C GLY A 73 -0.86 -6.88 -2.40
N LEU A 74 -1.42 -8.03 -2.02
CA LEU A 74 -0.85 -9.35 -2.34
C LEU A 74 -1.05 -9.75 -3.82
N ASP A 75 0.07 -9.91 -4.53
CA ASP A 75 0.14 -10.63 -5.80
C ASP A 75 0.24 -12.15 -5.56
N LEU A 76 -0.21 -12.96 -6.52
CA LEU A 76 -0.02 -14.42 -6.50
C LEU A 76 1.35 -14.77 -7.10
N CYS A 77 2.42 -14.45 -6.37
CA CYS A 77 3.81 -14.71 -6.77
C CYS A 77 4.70 -15.00 -5.55
N ASP A 78 5.98 -15.27 -5.84
CA ASP A 78 7.02 -15.61 -4.88
C ASP A 78 7.22 -14.55 -3.79
N GLY A 79 7.56 -14.99 -2.58
CA GLY A 79 7.89 -14.16 -1.43
C GLY A 79 6.71 -13.54 -0.69
N ARG A 80 5.48 -13.72 -1.18
CA ARG A 80 4.26 -13.11 -0.59
C ARG A 80 3.65 -13.95 0.52
N TYR A 81 3.91 -15.26 0.55
CA TYR A 81 3.39 -16.12 1.61
C TYR A 81 4.09 -15.80 2.92
N ASP A 82 3.30 -15.42 3.94
CA ASP A 82 3.79 -15.18 5.28
C ASP A 82 2.67 -15.33 6.31
N THR A 83 3.04 -15.25 7.57
CA THR A 83 2.12 -15.20 8.71
C THR A 83 2.54 -14.05 9.62
N PRO A 84 1.69 -13.60 10.57
CA PRO A 84 2.06 -12.60 11.57
C PRO A 84 3.32 -12.94 12.40
N GLU A 85 3.80 -14.19 12.36
CA GLU A 85 5.08 -14.55 12.96
C GLU A 85 6.29 -14.01 12.19
N HIS A 86 6.20 -13.70 10.89
CA HIS A 86 7.25 -13.07 10.10
C HIS A 86 8.66 -13.67 10.26
N ARG A 87 8.75 -15.00 10.19
CA ARG A 87 9.97 -15.77 10.48
C ARG A 87 11.13 -15.36 9.57
N LEU A 88 12.32 -15.12 10.15
CA LEU A 88 13.53 -14.73 9.43
C LEU A 88 14.40 -15.93 9.00
N PHE A 89 14.64 -16.84 9.95
CA PHE A 89 15.54 -17.99 9.79
C PHE A 89 14.85 -19.33 10.01
N LYS A 90 13.70 -19.34 10.69
CA LYS A 90 12.92 -20.55 10.93
C LYS A 90 12.17 -20.98 9.67
N ASP A 91 12.10 -22.29 9.42
CA ASP A 91 11.36 -22.93 8.33
C ASP A 91 11.87 -22.62 6.91
N LEU A 92 13.13 -22.14 6.79
CA LEU A 92 13.77 -21.90 5.49
C LEU A 92 13.96 -23.15 4.65
N ASP A 93 14.00 -24.33 5.27
CA ASP A 93 14.15 -25.64 4.64
C ASP A 93 12.81 -26.40 4.50
N THR A 94 11.72 -25.83 5.01
CA THR A 94 10.36 -26.40 4.92
C THR A 94 9.45 -25.49 4.09
N ILE A 95 8.67 -24.63 4.74
CA ILE A 95 7.62 -23.82 4.10
C ILE A 95 8.23 -22.81 3.12
N PHE A 96 9.41 -22.25 3.42
CA PHE A 96 10.05 -21.24 2.58
C PHE A 96 11.14 -21.80 1.65
N LYS A 97 11.31 -23.13 1.58
CA LYS A 97 12.41 -23.77 0.83
C LYS A 97 12.47 -23.37 -0.64
N ASP A 98 11.30 -23.31 -1.27
CA ASP A 98 11.13 -22.98 -2.68
C ASP A 98 10.47 -21.58 -2.86
N ASP A 99 10.39 -20.81 -1.78
CA ASP A 99 9.80 -19.45 -1.73
C ASP A 99 10.68 -18.48 -0.92
N PHE A 100 12.00 -18.69 -0.96
CA PHE A 100 12.94 -17.78 -0.29
C PHE A 100 13.03 -16.46 -1.06
N HIS A 101 12.59 -15.37 -0.43
CA HIS A 101 12.64 -14.04 -1.00
C HIS A 101 13.47 -13.09 -0.15
N ASN A 102 14.48 -12.45 -0.74
CA ASN A 102 15.17 -11.29 -0.18
C ASN A 102 15.96 -10.55 -1.28
N PRO A 103 15.45 -9.44 -1.82
CA PRO A 103 16.11 -8.70 -2.90
C PRO A 103 17.12 -7.64 -2.40
N THR A 104 17.35 -7.52 -1.09
CA THR A 104 18.35 -6.57 -0.55
C THR A 104 19.77 -7.05 -0.77
N PHE A 105 20.00 -8.36 -0.84
CA PHE A 105 21.29 -8.97 -1.15
C PHE A 105 21.14 -10.13 -2.14
N PRO A 106 22.23 -10.58 -2.77
CA PRO A 106 22.20 -11.77 -3.62
C PRO A 106 21.62 -12.98 -2.87
N VAL A 107 20.89 -13.84 -3.59
CA VAL A 107 20.16 -14.99 -3.03
C VAL A 107 21.06 -15.83 -2.11
N ASN A 108 20.66 -15.97 -0.85
CA ASN A 108 21.33 -16.78 0.15
C ASN A 108 20.30 -17.60 0.94
N LYS A 109 20.35 -18.93 0.82
CA LYS A 109 19.39 -19.84 1.47
C LYS A 109 19.49 -19.88 3.00
N ASN A 110 20.52 -19.27 3.60
CA ASN A 110 20.76 -19.28 5.04
C ASN A 110 20.11 -18.08 5.76
N GLY A 111 19.31 -17.29 5.06
CA GLY A 111 18.58 -16.15 5.63
C GLY A 111 19.44 -14.91 5.94
N PRO A 112 18.82 -13.88 6.54
CA PRO A 112 17.37 -13.81 6.77
C PRO A 112 16.62 -13.71 5.44
N ARG A 113 15.49 -14.42 5.31
CA ARG A 113 14.52 -14.02 4.27
C ARG A 113 13.96 -12.64 4.62
N GLN A 114 13.31 -11.97 3.68
CA GLN A 114 12.56 -10.74 3.94
C GLN A 114 11.09 -11.08 4.21
N PRO A 115 10.59 -10.92 5.45
CA PRO A 115 9.18 -11.09 5.74
C PRO A 115 8.28 -10.10 5.00
N TRP A 116 7.05 -10.52 4.76
CA TRP A 116 6.08 -9.82 3.93
C TRP A 116 4.82 -9.52 4.75
N HIS A 117 4.68 -8.26 5.17
CA HIS A 117 3.47 -7.75 5.80
C HIS A 117 2.60 -7.03 4.77
N ASP A 118 1.33 -7.41 4.65
CA ASP A 118 0.44 -6.88 3.61
C ASP A 118 -1.04 -6.99 4.01
N LEU A 119 -1.89 -6.24 3.30
CA LEU A 119 -3.34 -6.21 3.49
C LEU A 119 -4.05 -6.69 2.22
N HIS A 120 -5.09 -7.50 2.39
CA HIS A 120 -5.95 -7.96 1.31
C HIS A 120 -7.38 -8.10 1.81
N CYS A 121 -8.36 -8.02 0.91
CA CYS A 121 -9.77 -8.14 1.28
C CYS A 121 -10.54 -9.02 0.29
N LYS A 122 -11.57 -9.69 0.81
CA LYS A 122 -12.61 -10.38 0.05
C LYS A 122 -13.84 -9.48 0.00
N ILE A 123 -14.43 -9.32 -1.18
CA ILE A 123 -15.63 -8.54 -1.43
C ILE A 123 -16.71 -9.46 -1.97
N GLU A 124 -17.88 -9.39 -1.34
CA GLU A 124 -19.11 -10.03 -1.77
C GLU A 124 -20.21 -8.97 -1.88
N GLY A 125 -21.25 -9.28 -2.63
CA GLY A 125 -22.36 -8.35 -2.89
C GLY A 125 -22.13 -7.49 -4.13
N PRO A 126 -22.92 -6.41 -4.31
CA PRO A 126 -22.89 -5.60 -5.52
C PRO A 126 -21.50 -5.05 -5.89
N ALA A 127 -20.68 -4.67 -4.91
CA ALA A 127 -19.33 -4.15 -5.15
C ALA A 127 -18.38 -5.16 -5.83
N ALA A 128 -18.64 -6.47 -5.72
CA ALA A 128 -17.87 -7.48 -6.45
C ALA A 128 -18.08 -7.38 -7.98
N TYR A 129 -19.26 -6.92 -8.42
CA TYR A 129 -19.58 -6.69 -9.82
C TYR A 129 -18.91 -5.43 -10.38
N ASP A 130 -18.59 -4.44 -9.55
CA ASP A 130 -17.80 -3.29 -9.97
C ASP A 130 -16.35 -3.71 -10.28
N ILE A 131 -15.79 -4.61 -9.47
CA ILE A 131 -14.45 -5.20 -9.70
C ILE A 131 -14.44 -6.05 -10.97
N LEU A 132 -15.49 -6.86 -11.19
CA LEU A 132 -15.70 -7.57 -12.45
C LEU A 132 -15.78 -6.61 -13.64
N THR A 133 -16.57 -5.55 -13.53
CA THR A 133 -16.70 -4.53 -14.58
C THR A 133 -15.34 -3.91 -14.91
N ASN A 134 -14.52 -3.60 -13.91
CA ASN A 134 -13.14 -3.15 -14.11
C ASN A 134 -12.31 -4.17 -14.92
N PHE A 135 -12.35 -5.46 -14.55
CA PHE A 135 -11.66 -6.52 -15.30
C PHE A 135 -12.13 -6.60 -16.74
N GLU A 136 -13.45 -6.61 -16.98
CA GLU A 136 -14.01 -6.70 -18.34
C GLU A 136 -13.63 -5.49 -19.21
N GLN A 137 -13.67 -4.29 -18.63
CA GLN A 137 -13.25 -3.05 -19.30
C GLN A 137 -11.80 -3.11 -19.75
N ARG A 138 -10.91 -3.65 -18.91
CA ARG A 138 -9.48 -3.87 -19.21
C ARG A 138 -9.30 -5.00 -20.23
N TRP A 139 -9.96 -6.14 -20.06
CA TRP A 139 -9.89 -7.27 -20.97
C TRP A 139 -10.25 -6.85 -22.40
N ARG A 140 -11.36 -6.12 -22.58
CA ARG A 140 -11.82 -5.60 -23.88
C ARG A 140 -10.82 -4.63 -24.53
N LYS A 141 -9.94 -4.01 -23.75
CA LYS A 141 -8.86 -3.14 -24.23
C LYS A 141 -7.62 -3.95 -24.64
N SER A 142 -7.18 -4.88 -23.80
CA SER A 142 -5.96 -5.67 -24.01
C SER A 142 -6.11 -6.77 -25.05
N ALA A 143 -7.28 -7.42 -25.15
CA ALA A 143 -7.50 -8.56 -26.06
C ALA A 143 -7.54 -8.22 -27.56
N LYS A 144 -7.53 -6.93 -27.95
CA LYS A 144 -7.59 -6.49 -29.36
C LYS A 144 -6.25 -6.59 -30.11
N TRP A 145 -5.13 -6.77 -29.42
CA TRP A 145 -3.80 -6.62 -30.02
C TRP A 145 -3.20 -7.96 -30.50
N LYS A 146 -3.79 -8.53 -31.57
CA LYS A 146 -3.18 -9.57 -32.42
C LYS A 146 -3.66 -9.48 -33.88
N VAL A 147 -3.37 -8.37 -34.56
CA VAL A 147 -3.51 -8.31 -36.03
C VAL A 147 -2.29 -7.63 -36.67
N SER A 148 -1.25 -8.42 -36.89
CA SER A 148 -0.30 -8.40 -38.02
C SER A 148 0.74 -9.49 -37.66
N VAL A 149 0.92 -10.61 -38.34
CA VAL A 149 1.10 -10.87 -39.76
C VAL A 149 0.76 -12.36 -39.98
N ARG A 150 -0.06 -12.64 -41.01
CA ARG A 150 -0.30 -13.95 -41.67
C ARG A 150 -0.69 -15.17 -40.81
N ARG A 151 -1.93 -15.63 -41.08
CA ARG A 151 -2.61 -16.90 -40.78
C ARG A 151 -3.45 -16.96 -39.50
N ALA A 152 -4.74 -17.20 -39.75
CA ALA A 152 -5.82 -17.67 -38.89
C ALA A 152 -6.21 -16.81 -37.67
N VAL A 153 -7.47 -16.36 -37.76
CA VAL A 153 -8.26 -15.60 -36.80
C VAL A 153 -8.33 -16.33 -35.44
N SER A 154 -7.97 -15.66 -34.35
CA SER A 154 -8.41 -16.01 -33.00
C SER A 154 -8.93 -14.75 -32.33
N TRP A 155 -10.26 -14.61 -32.31
CA TRP A 155 -10.94 -13.55 -31.58
C TRP A 155 -10.92 -13.89 -30.09
N HIS A 156 -9.97 -13.37 -29.31
CA HIS A 156 -10.03 -13.40 -27.84
C HIS A 156 -11.20 -12.56 -27.25
N HIS A 157 -12.06 -11.98 -28.09
CA HIS A 157 -13.31 -11.37 -27.64
C HIS A 157 -14.35 -12.41 -27.19
N ASP A 158 -14.28 -13.65 -27.68
CA ASP A 158 -15.26 -14.70 -27.36
C ASP A 158 -14.90 -15.51 -26.09
N THR A 159 -13.74 -15.24 -25.48
CA THR A 159 -13.32 -15.90 -24.23
C THR A 159 -13.85 -15.20 -22.97
N LEU A 160 -14.29 -13.95 -23.08
CA LEU A 160 -14.90 -13.25 -21.94
C LEU A 160 -16.32 -13.77 -21.75
N VAL A 161 -16.54 -14.46 -20.64
CA VAL A 161 -17.83 -15.03 -20.28
C VAL A 161 -18.87 -13.92 -20.11
N LYS A 162 -20.04 -14.08 -20.76
CA LYS A 162 -21.17 -13.16 -20.68
C LYS A 162 -22.06 -13.53 -19.51
N ILE A 163 -21.67 -13.09 -18.32
CA ILE A 163 -22.32 -13.41 -17.04
C ILE A 163 -23.79 -12.96 -17.03
N ASP A 164 -24.10 -11.85 -17.71
CA ASP A 164 -25.45 -11.32 -17.92
C ASP A 164 -26.42 -12.30 -18.61
N ARG A 165 -25.90 -13.33 -19.28
CA ARG A 165 -26.70 -14.37 -19.95
C ARG A 165 -26.89 -15.63 -19.12
N MET A 166 -26.26 -15.72 -17.94
CA MET A 166 -26.29 -16.89 -17.08
C MET A 166 -27.32 -16.70 -15.98
N SER A 167 -28.54 -17.20 -16.18
CA SER A 167 -29.66 -17.01 -15.23
C SER A 167 -29.43 -17.60 -13.84
N TRP A 168 -28.44 -18.49 -13.68
CA TRP A 168 -28.04 -19.08 -12.40
C TRP A 168 -26.96 -18.28 -11.67
N ILE A 169 -26.45 -17.18 -12.23
CA ILE A 169 -25.54 -16.24 -11.55
C ILE A 169 -26.34 -15.00 -11.14
N VAL A 170 -26.42 -14.74 -9.84
CA VAL A 170 -27.21 -13.64 -9.26
C VAL A 170 -26.53 -12.31 -9.52
N SER A 171 -27.07 -11.48 -10.41
CA SER A 171 -26.54 -10.14 -10.74
C SER A 171 -27.36 -9.02 -10.09
N PRO A 172 -26.72 -7.94 -9.57
CA PRO A 172 -27.42 -6.76 -9.04
C PRO A 172 -28.39 -6.13 -10.06
N SER A 173 -28.10 -6.23 -11.35
CA SER A 173 -28.95 -5.68 -12.42
C SER A 173 -30.22 -6.49 -12.69
N SER A 174 -30.25 -7.77 -12.32
CA SER A 174 -31.38 -8.67 -12.59
C SER A 174 -32.15 -9.06 -11.31
N ASP A 175 -31.46 -9.13 -10.18
CA ASP A 175 -31.99 -9.58 -8.90
C ASP A 175 -31.20 -8.91 -7.76
N GLU A 176 -31.51 -7.63 -7.54
CA GLU A 176 -30.82 -6.78 -6.57
C GLU A 176 -30.90 -7.37 -5.15
N LEU A 177 -32.09 -7.81 -4.73
CA LEU A 177 -32.34 -8.33 -3.38
C LEU A 177 -31.44 -9.54 -3.06
N ASN A 178 -31.35 -10.51 -3.97
CA ASN A 178 -30.50 -11.69 -3.75
C ASN A 178 -29.01 -11.41 -4.01
N ALA A 179 -28.67 -10.29 -4.66
CA ALA A 179 -27.28 -9.89 -4.84
C ALA A 179 -26.67 -9.31 -3.56
N HIS A 180 -27.48 -8.83 -2.61
CA HIS A 180 -27.01 -8.41 -1.29
C HIS A 180 -26.59 -9.61 -0.43
N VAL A 181 -25.54 -9.42 0.37
CA VAL A 181 -25.03 -10.47 1.27
C VAL A 181 -25.91 -10.60 2.52
N CYS A 182 -26.38 -9.47 3.05
CA CYS A 182 -27.26 -9.38 4.20
C CYS A 182 -28.20 -8.18 4.05
N GLU A 183 -29.21 -8.09 4.92
CA GLU A 183 -30.18 -6.99 4.91
C GLU A 183 -29.59 -5.69 5.45
N GLU A 184 -30.13 -4.55 5.05
CA GLU A 184 -29.65 -3.23 5.50
C GLU A 184 -29.68 -3.05 7.03
N LYS A 185 -30.61 -3.73 7.72
CA LYS A 185 -30.76 -3.69 9.18
C LYS A 185 -29.80 -4.63 9.90
N ASP A 186 -29.11 -5.51 9.19
CA ASP A 186 -28.13 -6.43 9.78
C ASP A 186 -26.92 -5.63 10.29
N PRO A 187 -26.54 -5.73 11.57
CA PRO A 187 -25.37 -5.03 12.10
C PRO A 187 -24.07 -5.40 11.38
N GLU A 188 -23.98 -6.60 10.80
CA GLU A 188 -22.80 -7.06 10.06
C GLU A 188 -22.80 -6.59 8.59
N ASN A 189 -23.77 -5.77 8.17
CA ASN A 189 -23.82 -5.17 6.83
C ASN A 189 -22.63 -4.21 6.58
N TRP A 190 -22.27 -4.08 5.31
CA TRP A 190 -21.20 -3.21 4.84
C TRP A 190 -21.65 -2.37 3.66
N HIS A 191 -21.33 -1.09 3.72
CA HIS A 191 -21.36 -0.22 2.55
C HIS A 191 -19.96 -0.17 1.95
N VAL A 192 -19.83 -0.63 0.71
CA VAL A 192 -18.55 -0.77 0.01
C VAL A 192 -18.59 0.04 -1.29
N GLN A 193 -17.53 0.79 -1.54
CA GLN A 193 -17.32 1.50 -2.80
C GLN A 193 -15.98 1.14 -3.40
N VAL A 194 -15.95 0.85 -4.71
CA VAL A 194 -14.73 0.53 -5.46
C VAL A 194 -14.15 1.81 -6.06
N PHE A 195 -12.84 1.98 -5.94
CA PHE A 195 -12.07 3.11 -6.42
C PHE A 195 -10.92 2.65 -7.32
N ARG A 196 -10.50 3.49 -8.25
CA ARG A 196 -9.40 3.19 -9.18
C ARG A 196 -8.48 4.38 -9.42
N SER A 197 -7.28 4.05 -9.87
CA SER A 197 -6.41 4.93 -10.64
C SER A 197 -6.28 4.29 -12.01
N ILE A 198 -6.97 4.80 -13.02
CA ILE A 198 -6.95 4.21 -14.37
C ILE A 198 -7.38 5.20 -15.44
N ASP A 199 -6.91 5.04 -16.68
CA ASP A 199 -7.26 5.94 -17.78
C ASP A 199 -7.87 5.23 -19.00
N SER A 200 -8.44 6.00 -19.93
CA SER A 200 -8.99 5.47 -21.19
C SER A 200 -7.97 4.82 -22.14
N GLY A 201 -6.67 4.87 -21.80
CA GLY A 201 -5.61 4.08 -22.41
C GLY A 201 -5.59 2.62 -21.93
N SER A 202 -6.14 2.33 -20.74
CA SER A 202 -6.16 0.99 -20.14
C SER A 202 -7.54 0.32 -20.14
N VAL A 203 -8.61 1.06 -20.44
CA VAL A 203 -9.98 0.53 -20.45
C VAL A 203 -10.72 0.82 -21.75
N LYS A 204 -11.75 0.02 -22.01
CA LYS A 204 -12.80 0.32 -22.98
C LYS A 204 -14.12 0.59 -22.22
N GLY A 205 -14.83 1.64 -22.59
CA GLY A 205 -16.15 1.96 -22.01
C GLY A 205 -16.25 3.34 -21.36
N PHE A 206 -15.14 4.05 -21.16
CA PHE A 206 -15.19 5.44 -20.70
C PHE A 206 -15.92 6.35 -21.70
N PRO A 207 -16.73 7.31 -21.20
CA PRO A 207 -17.45 8.26 -22.04
C PRO A 207 -16.49 9.08 -22.90
N LYS A 208 -16.95 9.45 -24.09
CA LYS A 208 -16.13 10.22 -25.05
C LYS A 208 -16.29 11.72 -24.87
N LEU A 209 -17.49 12.16 -24.49
CA LEU A 209 -17.81 13.57 -24.27
C LEU A 209 -17.28 14.01 -22.91
N VAL A 210 -16.73 15.22 -22.86
CA VAL A 210 -16.14 15.77 -21.62
C VAL A 210 -17.21 15.93 -20.55
N GLN A 211 -18.40 16.44 -20.90
CA GLN A 211 -19.48 16.62 -19.93
C GLN A 211 -19.94 15.29 -19.30
N GLU A 212 -20.04 14.22 -20.12
CA GLU A 212 -20.39 12.88 -19.63
C GLU A 212 -19.28 12.32 -18.71
N ALA A 213 -18.01 12.50 -19.08
CA ALA A 213 -16.89 12.08 -18.26
C ALA A 213 -16.85 12.79 -16.91
N GLU A 214 -17.05 14.11 -16.90
CA GLU A 214 -17.10 14.92 -15.68
C GLU A 214 -18.29 14.54 -14.80
N SER A 215 -19.45 14.23 -15.39
CA SER A 215 -20.62 13.73 -14.65
C SER A 215 -20.38 12.39 -13.94
N GLN A 216 -19.41 11.62 -14.41
CA GLN A 216 -18.94 10.37 -13.79
C GLN A 216 -17.69 10.58 -12.92
N ASN A 217 -17.36 11.83 -12.57
CA ASN A 217 -16.19 12.22 -11.78
C ASN A 217 -14.83 11.87 -12.42
N LEU A 218 -14.79 11.68 -13.74
CA LEU A 218 -13.55 11.49 -14.48
C LEU A 218 -12.91 12.85 -14.79
N VAL A 219 -11.59 12.92 -14.66
CA VAL A 219 -10.81 14.08 -15.08
C VAL A 219 -10.49 13.96 -16.56
N CYS A 220 -10.79 15.01 -17.32
CA CYS A 220 -10.40 15.12 -18.72
C CYS A 220 -9.11 15.96 -18.85
N ALA A 221 -8.01 15.32 -19.22
CA ALA A 221 -6.73 16.00 -19.43
C ALA A 221 -6.05 15.50 -20.71
N LYS A 222 -5.60 16.43 -21.58
CA LYS A 222 -4.82 16.10 -22.79
C LYS A 222 -5.48 14.97 -23.64
N ASN A 223 -6.79 15.07 -23.84
CA ASN A 223 -7.64 14.09 -24.57
C ASN A 223 -7.77 12.70 -23.92
N LEU A 224 -7.39 12.56 -22.65
CA LEU A 224 -7.50 11.36 -21.85
C LEU A 224 -8.59 11.53 -20.78
N GLN A 225 -9.41 10.51 -20.60
CA GLN A 225 -10.32 10.39 -19.46
C GLN A 225 -9.59 9.61 -18.38
N ILE A 226 -9.49 10.19 -17.19
CA ILE A 226 -8.69 9.68 -16.07
C ILE A 226 -9.62 9.51 -14.86
N ASP A 227 -9.67 8.29 -14.36
CA ASP A 227 -10.24 7.96 -13.06
C ASP A 227 -9.11 8.07 -12.03
N LYS A 228 -9.27 8.99 -11.08
CA LYS A 228 -8.37 9.18 -9.92
C LYS A 228 -9.13 9.05 -8.60
N SER A 229 -10.18 8.24 -8.61
CA SER A 229 -11.10 8.10 -7.48
C SER A 229 -10.41 7.56 -6.22
N ILE A 230 -9.30 6.81 -6.32
CA ILE A 230 -8.49 6.41 -5.15
C ILE A 230 -7.94 7.63 -4.41
N HIS A 231 -7.28 8.55 -5.13
CA HIS A 231 -6.74 9.77 -4.54
C HIS A 231 -7.85 10.58 -3.87
N ASN A 232 -8.98 10.76 -4.56
CA ASN A 232 -10.14 11.47 -4.02
C ASN A 232 -10.70 10.79 -2.76
N ALA A 233 -10.76 9.45 -2.72
CA ALA A 233 -11.24 8.69 -1.58
C ALA A 233 -10.32 8.86 -0.36
N TYR A 234 -8.99 8.79 -0.54
CA TYR A 234 -8.02 9.08 0.52
C TYR A 234 -8.21 10.50 1.07
N VAL A 235 -8.27 11.51 0.19
CA VAL A 235 -8.45 12.91 0.59
C VAL A 235 -9.76 13.11 1.34
N LYS A 236 -10.86 12.52 0.86
CA LYS A 236 -12.17 12.63 1.52
C LYS A 236 -12.15 11.98 2.90
N ALA A 237 -11.61 10.77 3.03
CA ALA A 237 -11.51 10.06 4.30
C ALA A 237 -10.65 10.83 5.32
N ILE A 238 -9.48 11.34 4.92
CA ILE A 238 -8.63 12.19 5.78
C ILE A 238 -9.36 13.46 6.21
N ARG A 239 -10.06 14.13 5.29
CA ARG A 239 -10.82 15.35 5.60
C ARG A 239 -11.96 15.08 6.57
N SER A 240 -12.60 13.91 6.49
CA SER A 240 -13.68 13.50 7.39
C SER A 240 -13.19 13.05 8.76
N ALA A 241 -11.93 12.61 8.90
CA ALA A 241 -11.37 12.07 10.13
C ALA A 241 -11.53 13.04 11.33
N GLN A 242 -11.96 12.51 12.46
CA GLN A 242 -12.24 13.25 13.69
C GLN A 242 -11.31 12.89 14.86
N HIS A 243 -10.87 11.64 14.95
CA HIS A 243 -10.15 11.09 16.10
C HIS A 243 -8.75 10.63 15.72
N PHE A 244 -8.62 9.73 14.74
CA PHE A 244 -7.31 9.27 14.31
C PHE A 244 -7.30 8.72 12.88
N VAL A 245 -6.10 8.64 12.32
CA VAL A 245 -5.82 7.97 11.06
C VAL A 245 -4.66 6.98 11.26
N TYR A 246 -4.87 5.73 10.87
CA TYR A 246 -3.84 4.70 10.85
C TYR A 246 -3.59 4.29 9.39
N ILE A 247 -2.36 4.40 8.92
CA ILE A 247 -1.96 4.08 7.55
C ILE A 247 -0.84 3.06 7.59
N GLU A 248 -0.98 2.02 6.77
CA GLU A 248 0.14 1.17 6.39
C GLU A 248 0.36 1.29 4.88
N ASN A 249 1.56 1.70 4.48
CA ASN A 249 1.84 1.89 3.06
C ASN A 249 3.29 1.58 2.68
N GLN A 250 3.51 0.96 1.53
CA GLN A 250 4.85 0.71 0.98
C GLN A 250 5.63 2.01 0.68
N TYR A 251 4.93 3.08 0.29
CA TYR A 251 5.55 4.38 0.03
C TYR A 251 4.77 5.48 0.72
N PHE A 252 5.46 6.54 1.14
CA PHE A 252 4.82 7.74 1.68
C PHE A 252 5.50 9.00 1.16
N ILE A 253 5.13 9.39 -0.07
CA ILE A 253 5.73 10.48 -0.83
C ILE A 253 4.61 11.32 -1.46
N GLY A 254 4.69 12.64 -1.32
CA GLY A 254 3.73 13.50 -1.99
C GLY A 254 3.75 14.95 -1.53
N SER A 255 2.87 15.71 -2.16
CA SER A 255 2.68 17.14 -1.94
C SER A 255 3.96 17.95 -2.16
N SER A 256 4.71 17.63 -3.22
CA SER A 256 6.05 18.21 -3.46
C SER A 256 6.05 19.73 -3.55
N TYR A 257 4.95 20.33 -4.01
CA TYR A 257 4.79 21.78 -4.09
C TYR A 257 4.83 22.50 -2.72
N TYR A 258 4.71 21.77 -1.60
CA TYR A 258 4.94 22.27 -0.23
C TYR A 258 6.32 21.93 0.35
N TRP A 259 7.16 21.18 -0.35
CA TRP A 259 8.52 20.89 0.13
C TRP A 259 9.37 22.17 0.18
N SER A 260 10.36 22.18 1.08
CA SER A 260 11.28 23.33 1.23
C SER A 260 12.18 23.50 0.00
N ALA A 261 12.53 22.41 -0.68
CA ALA A 261 13.25 22.37 -1.93
C ALA A 261 12.56 21.40 -2.92
N HIS A 262 12.98 21.40 -4.19
CA HIS A 262 12.47 20.48 -5.22
C HIS A 262 10.94 20.50 -5.42
N ARG A 263 10.32 21.69 -5.32
CA ARG A 263 8.85 21.83 -5.42
C ARG A 263 8.23 21.31 -6.72
N SER A 264 9.01 21.33 -7.79
CA SER A 264 8.68 20.84 -9.12
C SER A 264 9.00 19.36 -9.33
N ALA A 265 9.25 18.57 -8.28
CA ALA A 265 9.53 17.14 -8.39
C ALA A 265 8.38 16.35 -9.04
N GLY A 266 7.15 16.88 -9.00
CA GLY A 266 5.99 16.29 -9.66
C GLY A 266 5.28 15.24 -8.83
N ALA A 267 5.52 15.19 -7.51
CA ALA A 267 4.77 14.37 -6.57
C ALA A 267 3.57 15.17 -6.02
N GLU A 268 2.58 15.43 -6.87
CA GLU A 268 1.50 16.39 -6.64
C GLU A 268 0.30 15.83 -5.84
N ASN A 269 0.31 14.55 -5.48
CA ASN A 269 -0.75 13.95 -4.68
C ASN A 269 -0.94 14.70 -3.34
N LEU A 270 -2.17 14.70 -2.83
CA LEU A 270 -2.60 15.55 -1.72
C LEU A 270 -2.51 14.84 -0.36
N ILE A 271 -2.17 13.56 -0.33
CA ILE A 271 -2.38 12.73 0.86
C ILE A 271 -1.52 13.24 2.03
N PRO A 272 -0.20 13.47 1.88
CA PRO A 272 0.63 13.99 2.97
C PRO A 272 0.19 15.36 3.48
N ILE A 273 -0.12 16.31 2.58
CA ILE A 273 -0.52 17.65 2.99
C ILE A 273 -1.89 17.68 3.68
N GLU A 274 -2.87 16.91 3.21
CA GLU A 274 -4.20 16.85 3.83
C GLU A 274 -4.11 16.30 5.25
N LEU A 275 -3.24 15.30 5.49
CA LEU A 275 -3.02 14.76 6.82
C LEU A 275 -2.35 15.79 7.75
N ALA A 276 -1.30 16.46 7.29
CA ALA A 276 -0.62 17.51 8.07
C ALA A 276 -1.56 18.70 8.38
N ILE A 277 -2.37 19.13 7.42
CA ILE A 277 -3.36 20.20 7.62
C ILE A 277 -4.49 19.73 8.55
N LYS A 278 -4.95 18.48 8.45
CA LYS A 278 -5.94 17.91 9.38
C LYS A 278 -5.43 17.99 10.82
N ILE A 279 -4.20 17.55 11.07
CA ILE A 279 -3.56 17.64 12.39
C ILE A 279 -3.46 19.10 12.85
N ALA A 280 -2.94 20.00 12.00
CA ALA A 280 -2.83 21.43 12.33
C ALA A 280 -4.19 22.06 12.68
N ARG A 281 -5.27 21.67 11.99
CA ARG A 281 -6.63 22.12 12.30
C ARG A 281 -7.12 21.60 13.65
N LYS A 282 -6.84 20.33 13.99
CA LYS A 282 -7.20 19.73 15.27
C LYS A 282 -6.44 20.37 16.44
N ILE A 283 -5.15 20.67 16.26
CA ILE A 283 -4.35 21.45 17.22
C ILE A 283 -4.98 22.83 17.45
N LYS A 284 -5.30 23.56 16.37
CA LYS A 284 -5.96 24.87 16.46
C LYS A 284 -7.33 24.80 17.17
N ALA A 285 -8.08 23.73 16.94
CA ALA A 285 -9.36 23.49 17.60
C ALA A 285 -9.21 22.99 19.05
N LYS A 286 -7.98 22.71 19.50
CA LYS A 286 -7.68 22.06 20.80
C LYS A 286 -8.38 20.71 20.96
N GLU A 287 -8.55 20.01 19.85
CA GLU A 287 -9.14 18.68 19.79
C GLU A 287 -8.04 17.63 19.69
N ARG A 288 -8.19 16.52 20.41
CA ARG A 288 -7.27 15.38 20.30
C ARG A 288 -7.36 14.76 18.92
N PHE A 289 -6.20 14.47 18.35
CA PHE A 289 -6.08 13.75 17.09
C PHE A 289 -4.72 13.08 16.98
N ALA A 290 -4.67 11.89 16.39
CA ALA A 290 -3.40 11.19 16.14
C ALA A 290 -3.34 10.58 14.73
N ALA A 291 -2.16 10.61 14.14
CA ALA A 291 -1.85 9.96 12.87
C ALA A 291 -0.69 9.00 13.07
N TYR A 292 -0.89 7.76 12.66
CA TYR A 292 0.05 6.65 12.77
C TYR A 292 0.35 6.13 11.38
N ILE A 293 1.61 6.18 10.95
CA ILE A 293 2.02 5.83 9.60
C ILE A 293 3.08 4.74 9.69
N VAL A 294 2.77 3.54 9.20
CA VAL A 294 3.69 2.41 9.13
C VAL A 294 4.15 2.23 7.69
N ILE A 295 5.46 2.32 7.48
CA ILE A 295 6.13 2.23 6.17
C ILE A 295 7.28 1.23 6.27
N PRO A 296 7.76 0.64 5.16
CA PRO A 296 8.92 -0.24 5.23
C PRO A 296 10.15 0.56 5.68
N MET A 297 11.10 -0.11 6.33
CA MET A 297 12.31 0.57 6.81
C MET A 297 13.05 1.25 5.64
N TRP A 298 13.16 0.55 4.52
CA TRP A 298 13.52 1.08 3.21
C TRP A 298 12.67 0.42 2.11
N PRO A 299 12.53 1.04 0.92
CA PRO A 299 11.85 0.41 -0.21
C PRO A 299 12.59 -0.85 -0.67
N GLU A 300 11.87 -1.88 -1.13
CA GLU A 300 12.44 -3.16 -1.51
C GLU A 300 13.59 -3.06 -2.54
N GLY A 301 14.62 -3.86 -2.31
CA GLY A 301 15.89 -3.82 -3.04
C GLY A 301 17.06 -3.47 -2.13
N ASN A 302 18.20 -3.17 -2.75
CA ASN A 302 19.40 -2.76 -2.05
C ASN A 302 19.31 -1.25 -1.69
N PRO A 303 19.27 -0.88 -0.39
CA PRO A 303 19.05 0.50 0.05
C PRO A 303 20.20 1.45 -0.30
N THR A 304 21.36 0.93 -0.70
CA THR A 304 22.53 1.74 -1.12
C THR A 304 22.46 2.21 -2.57
N THR A 305 21.54 1.66 -3.37
CA THR A 305 21.41 2.02 -4.78
C THR A 305 20.84 3.43 -4.97
N ALA A 306 21.20 4.09 -6.07
CA ALA A 306 20.73 5.44 -6.36
C ALA A 306 19.19 5.55 -6.41
N ALA A 307 18.50 4.56 -6.99
CA ALA A 307 17.05 4.56 -7.06
C ALA A 307 16.39 4.50 -5.67
N MET A 308 16.88 3.64 -4.77
CA MET A 308 16.34 3.54 -3.40
C MET A 308 16.68 4.76 -2.56
N GLN A 309 17.89 5.30 -2.69
CA GLN A 309 18.29 6.54 -2.03
C GLN A 309 17.48 7.75 -2.52
N GLU A 310 17.08 7.79 -3.78
CA GLU A 310 16.20 8.84 -4.33
C GLU A 310 14.79 8.79 -3.73
N ILE A 311 14.22 7.59 -3.62
CA ILE A 311 12.89 7.40 -3.03
C ILE A 311 12.89 7.83 -1.55
N LEU A 312 13.90 7.40 -0.79
CA LEU A 312 14.08 7.82 0.61
C LEU A 312 14.28 9.33 0.75
N TYR A 313 14.94 9.96 -0.22
CA TYR A 313 15.11 11.41 -0.26
C TYR A 313 13.77 12.15 -0.39
N TRP A 314 12.89 11.69 -1.28
CA TRP A 314 11.53 12.23 -1.42
C TRP A 314 10.64 11.98 -0.20
N GLN A 315 10.78 10.81 0.43
CA GLN A 315 10.11 10.51 1.69
C GLN A 315 10.57 11.46 2.80
N GLY A 316 11.88 11.71 2.92
CA GLY A 316 12.45 12.65 3.90
C GLY A 316 11.93 14.09 3.73
N HIS A 317 11.81 14.57 2.49
CA HIS A 317 11.18 15.88 2.20
C HIS A 317 9.70 15.91 2.57
N THR A 318 8.97 14.82 2.30
CA THR A 318 7.56 14.68 2.67
C THR A 318 7.39 14.72 4.20
N MET A 319 8.18 13.94 4.95
CA MET A 319 8.18 13.97 6.42
C MET A 319 8.52 15.37 6.95
N SER A 320 9.56 16.01 6.42
CA SER A 320 10.00 17.34 6.84
C SER A 320 8.90 18.39 6.65
N MET A 321 8.21 18.36 5.51
CA MET A 321 7.08 19.25 5.22
C MET A 321 5.92 19.05 6.21
N MET A 322 5.55 17.80 6.50
CA MET A 322 4.46 17.51 7.43
C MET A 322 4.80 17.93 8.86
N TYR A 323 5.97 17.53 9.38
CA TYR A 323 6.38 17.88 10.74
C TYR A 323 6.54 19.39 10.92
N LYS A 324 7.04 20.10 9.91
CA LYS A 324 7.10 21.57 9.96
C LYS A 324 5.71 22.19 10.10
N ILE A 325 4.71 21.71 9.37
CA ILE A 325 3.33 22.21 9.46
C ILE A 325 2.75 21.97 10.86
N VAL A 326 2.96 20.77 11.42
CA VAL A 326 2.48 20.41 12.76
C VAL A 326 3.17 21.26 13.84
N ALA A 327 4.50 21.37 13.80
CA ALA A 327 5.26 22.20 14.73
C ALA A 327 4.87 23.69 14.65
N ASP A 328 4.59 24.18 13.44
CA ASP A 328 4.12 25.55 13.24
C ASP A 328 2.72 25.79 13.80
N ALA A 329 1.84 24.78 13.76
CA ALA A 329 0.53 24.85 14.39
C ALA A 329 0.65 24.89 15.91
N LEU A 330 1.47 24.01 16.52
CA LEU A 330 1.73 24.02 17.97
C LEU A 330 2.28 25.37 18.42
N ARG A 331 3.28 25.90 17.71
CA ARG A 331 3.88 27.20 18.01
C ARG A 331 2.88 28.36 17.91
N LYS A 332 1.96 28.33 16.94
CA LYS A 332 0.93 29.39 16.78
C LYS A 332 -0.10 29.39 17.90
N GLU A 333 -0.40 28.22 18.47
CA GLU A 333 -1.35 28.06 19.57
C GLU A 333 -0.68 28.19 20.96
N GLY A 334 0.60 28.54 21.02
CA GLY A 334 1.34 28.72 22.28
C GLY A 334 1.75 27.42 22.97
N LEU A 335 1.70 26.28 22.27
CA LEU A 335 2.02 24.94 22.78
C LEU A 335 3.48 24.56 22.47
N HIS A 336 4.43 25.45 22.78
CA HIS A 336 5.84 25.32 22.39
C HIS A 336 6.55 24.14 23.06
N GLU A 337 6.05 23.71 24.21
CA GLU A 337 6.54 22.58 25.00
C GLU A 337 6.08 21.22 24.47
N ARG A 338 5.03 21.18 23.64
CA ARG A 338 4.47 19.95 23.08
C ARG A 338 5.27 19.51 21.87
N HIS A 339 5.38 18.20 21.68
CA HIS A 339 6.16 17.61 20.60
C HIS A 339 5.27 17.25 19.38
N PRO A 340 5.72 17.46 18.13
CA PRO A 340 4.95 17.06 16.94
C PRO A 340 4.57 15.56 16.91
N GLN A 341 5.40 14.70 17.49
CA GLN A 341 5.15 13.25 17.60
C GLN A 341 4.04 12.88 18.60
N GLU A 342 3.45 13.85 19.29
CA GLU A 342 2.19 13.61 20.02
C GLU A 342 0.96 13.55 19.09
N TYR A 343 1.13 13.89 17.81
CA TYR A 343 0.07 13.95 16.81
C TYR A 343 0.42 13.21 15.51
N LEU A 344 1.67 13.23 15.05
CA LEU A 344 2.11 12.60 13.80
C LEU A 344 3.26 11.64 14.08
N ASN A 345 3.08 10.35 13.78
CA ASN A 345 4.07 9.33 14.05
C ASN A 345 4.34 8.45 12.84
N PHE A 346 5.62 8.23 12.58
CA PHE A 346 6.11 7.30 11.55
C PHE A 346 6.81 6.12 12.21
N TYR A 347 6.49 4.93 11.73
CA TYR A 347 7.00 3.64 12.20
C TYR A 347 7.46 2.78 11.02
N CYS A 348 8.26 1.78 11.33
CA CYS A 348 8.53 0.65 10.44
C CYS A 348 8.43 -0.67 11.21
N LEU A 349 8.42 -1.79 10.48
CA LEU A 349 8.40 -3.11 11.09
C LEU A 349 9.76 -3.79 10.97
N GLY A 350 10.12 -4.56 11.98
CA GLY A 350 11.34 -5.34 12.00
C GLY A 350 11.25 -6.49 12.97
N LYS A 351 12.10 -7.48 12.75
CA LYS A 351 12.21 -8.63 13.61
C LYS A 351 13.65 -8.90 13.95
N ARG A 352 13.84 -9.45 15.14
CA ARG A 352 15.08 -10.05 15.60
C ARG A 352 14.76 -11.42 16.20
N GLU A 353 15.45 -12.47 15.76
CA GLU A 353 15.23 -13.83 16.25
C GLU A 353 16.36 -14.25 17.18
N VAL A 354 16.02 -14.54 18.44
CA VAL A 354 16.96 -15.11 19.40
C VAL A 354 16.97 -16.63 19.21
N SER A 355 18.09 -17.15 18.71
CA SER A 355 18.32 -18.58 18.58
C SER A 355 19.78 -18.90 18.94
N ASN A 356 20.04 -20.10 19.46
CA ASN A 356 21.38 -20.56 19.81
C ASN A 356 22.20 -21.06 18.60
N GLU A 357 21.54 -21.31 17.46
CA GLU A 357 22.19 -21.87 16.27
C GLU A 357 22.62 -20.74 15.34
N VAL A 358 23.93 -20.58 15.11
CA VAL A 358 24.47 -19.69 14.09
C VAL A 358 24.69 -20.54 12.84
N PRO A 359 24.09 -20.20 11.68
CA PRO A 359 24.42 -20.88 10.42
C PRO A 359 25.89 -20.61 10.06
N THR A 360 26.79 -21.50 10.46
CA THR A 360 28.23 -21.42 10.15
C THR A 360 28.50 -22.06 8.81
N THR A 361 28.33 -21.32 7.72
CA THR A 361 28.94 -21.71 6.43
C THR A 361 29.40 -20.51 5.61
N GLY A 362 30.69 -20.50 5.22
CA GLY A 362 31.20 -19.88 3.99
C GLY A 362 32.24 -18.76 4.12
N ASN A 363 33.32 -18.86 3.34
CA ASN A 363 34.40 -17.88 3.09
C ASN A 363 33.91 -16.58 2.42
N SER A 364 33.04 -15.82 3.05
CA SER A 364 32.58 -14.51 2.57
C SER A 364 33.03 -13.40 3.52
N ASN A 365 33.29 -12.21 2.99
CA ASN A 365 33.65 -11.03 3.77
C ASN A 365 32.71 -10.83 4.99
N GLU A 366 33.28 -10.86 6.20
CA GLU A 366 32.55 -10.74 7.48
C GLU A 366 31.77 -9.43 7.60
N ASN A 367 32.18 -8.40 6.85
CA ASN A 367 31.54 -7.07 6.84
C ASN A 367 30.47 -6.90 5.75
N SER A 368 30.08 -7.98 5.05
CA SER A 368 28.98 -7.89 4.08
C SER A 368 27.62 -7.74 4.78
N ALA A 369 26.68 -7.04 4.13
CA ALA A 369 25.34 -6.78 4.67
C ALA A 369 24.59 -8.04 5.10
N VAL A 370 24.69 -9.11 4.29
CA VAL A 370 24.09 -10.42 4.61
C VAL A 370 24.70 -11.04 5.87
N ARG A 371 26.02 -10.92 6.07
CA ARG A 371 26.69 -11.47 7.26
C ARG A 371 26.37 -10.69 8.51
N LEU A 372 26.26 -9.37 8.42
CA LEU A 372 25.84 -8.54 9.55
C LEU A 372 24.39 -8.88 9.95
N SER A 373 23.48 -9.00 8.98
CA SER A 373 22.08 -9.38 9.24
C SER A 373 21.97 -10.79 9.86
N GLN A 374 22.79 -11.74 9.42
CA GLN A 374 22.89 -13.08 10.03
C GLN A 374 23.50 -13.05 11.44
N LYS A 375 24.56 -12.26 11.65
CA LYS A 375 25.25 -12.11 12.94
C LYS A 375 24.33 -11.53 14.01
N PHE A 376 23.60 -10.46 13.67
CA PHE A 376 22.67 -9.81 14.60
C PHE A 376 21.27 -10.42 14.60
N LYS A 377 21.02 -11.38 13.69
CA LYS A 377 19.76 -12.13 13.53
C LYS A 377 18.54 -11.23 13.38
N ARG A 378 18.69 -10.14 12.64
CA ARG A 378 17.65 -9.12 12.49
C ARG A 378 17.48 -8.74 11.02
N PHE A 379 16.26 -8.35 10.68
CA PHE A 379 15.93 -7.77 9.39
C PHE A 379 14.61 -7.01 9.47
N MET A 380 14.35 -6.12 8.50
CA MET A 380 13.03 -5.49 8.41
C MET A 380 11.96 -6.53 8.06
N ILE A 381 10.76 -6.32 8.57
CA ILE A 381 9.54 -6.92 8.01
C ILE A 381 9.07 -5.93 6.95
N TYR A 382 8.96 -6.39 5.71
CA TYR A 382 8.63 -5.51 4.61
C TYR A 382 7.15 -5.17 4.60
N VAL A 383 6.84 -3.89 4.82
CA VAL A 383 5.48 -3.37 4.75
C VAL A 383 5.14 -3.13 3.28
N HIS A 384 4.47 -4.12 2.69
CA HIS A 384 3.90 -4.01 1.34
C HIS A 384 2.44 -3.57 1.36
N SER A 385 1.82 -3.44 2.54
CA SER A 385 0.47 -2.91 2.73
C SER A 385 0.18 -1.66 1.89
N LYS A 386 -1.08 -1.50 1.47
CA LYS A 386 -1.64 -0.23 0.97
C LYS A 386 -3.04 -0.01 1.53
N GLY A 387 -3.10 0.43 2.79
CA GLY A 387 -4.38 0.67 3.45
C GLY A 387 -4.39 1.83 4.42
N MET A 388 -5.60 2.23 4.79
CA MET A 388 -5.88 3.29 5.74
C MET A 388 -7.13 2.96 6.54
N ILE A 389 -7.06 3.13 7.86
CA ILE A 389 -8.18 3.05 8.79
C ILE A 389 -8.42 4.44 9.38
N VAL A 390 -9.68 4.87 9.41
CA VAL A 390 -10.09 6.16 9.93
C VAL A 390 -11.12 5.95 11.03
N ASP A 391 -10.81 6.47 12.21
CA ASP A 391 -11.71 6.55 13.37
C ASP A 391 -12.33 5.21 13.82
N ASP A 392 -11.69 4.08 13.49
CA ASP A 392 -12.21 2.70 13.68
C ASP A 392 -13.58 2.43 12.98
N GLU A 393 -14.01 3.31 12.08
CA GLU A 393 -15.30 3.26 11.37
C GLU A 393 -15.15 2.91 9.89
N TYR A 394 -14.11 3.45 9.25
CA TYR A 394 -13.89 3.33 7.81
C TYR A 394 -12.53 2.71 7.51
N VAL A 395 -12.49 1.82 6.52
CA VAL A 395 -11.28 1.18 6.02
C VAL A 395 -11.16 1.37 4.52
N LEU A 396 -9.94 1.61 4.04
CA LEU A 396 -9.57 1.62 2.63
C LEU A 396 -8.43 0.62 2.43
N ILE A 397 -8.60 -0.35 1.53
CA ILE A 397 -7.60 -1.37 1.19
C ILE A 397 -7.51 -1.49 -0.34
N GLY A 398 -6.30 -1.60 -0.88
CA GLY A 398 -6.11 -1.78 -2.31
C GLY A 398 -4.66 -2.00 -2.71
N SER A 399 -4.34 -1.65 -3.96
CA SER A 399 -2.99 -1.78 -4.53
C SER A 399 -2.21 -0.47 -4.54
N ALA A 400 -2.87 0.67 -4.29
CA ALA A 400 -2.33 2.00 -4.52
C ALA A 400 -1.42 2.49 -3.39
N ASN A 401 -0.15 2.73 -3.73
CA ASN A 401 0.82 3.33 -2.83
C ASN A 401 0.56 4.83 -2.61
N ILE A 402 1.01 5.41 -1.49
CA ILE A 402 1.02 6.87 -1.30
C ILE A 402 2.28 7.42 -1.97
N ASN A 403 2.22 7.49 -3.30
CA ASN A 403 3.18 8.14 -4.18
C ASN A 403 2.42 8.65 -5.42
N GLN A 404 3.08 9.42 -6.26
CA GLN A 404 2.43 9.93 -7.48
C GLN A 404 2.16 8.80 -8.48
N ARG A 405 3.05 7.82 -8.60
CA ARG A 405 2.85 6.64 -9.46
C ARG A 405 1.47 6.00 -9.31
N SER A 406 1.00 5.79 -8.09
CA SER A 406 -0.31 5.19 -7.82
C SER A 406 -1.46 6.20 -7.73
N MET A 407 -1.21 7.42 -7.26
CA MET A 407 -2.27 8.42 -6.99
C MET A 407 -2.64 9.30 -8.20
N ASP A 408 -1.86 9.27 -9.29
CA ASP A 408 -2.04 10.15 -10.45
C ASP A 408 -3.28 9.81 -11.31
N GLY A 409 -3.64 8.52 -11.39
CA GLY A 409 -4.69 8.01 -12.27
C GLY A 409 -4.20 7.67 -13.70
N SER A 410 -3.17 8.35 -14.21
CA SER A 410 -2.65 8.12 -15.56
C SER A 410 -1.25 7.48 -15.62
N ARG A 411 -0.65 7.20 -14.46
CA ARG A 411 0.63 6.46 -14.33
C ARG A 411 0.36 4.95 -14.23
N ASP A 412 0.56 4.34 -13.07
CA ASP A 412 0.22 2.93 -12.85
C ASP A 412 -1.29 2.77 -12.71
N THR A 413 -1.81 1.62 -13.13
CA THR A 413 -3.24 1.33 -12.88
C THR A 413 -3.41 0.65 -11.54
N GLU A 414 -4.31 1.15 -10.71
CA GLU A 414 -4.56 0.68 -9.35
C GLU A 414 -6.04 0.40 -9.11
N ILE A 415 -6.35 -0.36 -8.06
CA ILE A 415 -7.70 -0.63 -7.58
C ILE A 415 -7.70 -0.63 -6.05
N ALA A 416 -8.77 -0.12 -5.45
CA ALA A 416 -9.00 -0.17 -4.01
C ALA A 416 -10.50 -0.29 -3.73
N MET A 417 -10.83 -0.72 -2.52
CA MET A 417 -12.16 -0.57 -1.94
C MET A 417 -12.07 0.34 -0.72
N GLY A 418 -13.14 1.08 -0.47
CA GLY A 418 -13.39 1.69 0.82
C GLY A 418 -14.71 1.19 1.37
N ALA A 419 -14.74 0.93 2.68
CA ALA A 419 -15.87 0.31 3.32
C ALA A 419 -16.08 0.79 4.75
N TYR A 420 -17.33 0.77 5.20
CA TYR A 420 -17.72 0.97 6.59
C TYR A 420 -18.95 0.13 6.91
N GLN A 421 -19.16 -0.15 8.19
CA GLN A 421 -20.38 -0.79 8.68
C GLN A 421 -21.34 0.29 9.21
N PRO A 422 -22.53 0.49 8.61
CA PRO A 422 -23.40 1.62 8.96
C PRO A 422 -23.86 1.61 10.43
N HIS A 423 -24.00 0.42 11.02
CA HIS A 423 -24.41 0.23 12.43
C HIS A 423 -23.28 0.45 13.44
N TYR A 424 -22.03 0.55 12.99
CA TYR A 424 -20.85 0.82 13.82
C TYR A 424 -20.21 2.16 13.43
N SER A 425 -20.97 3.24 13.58
CA SER A 425 -20.52 4.61 13.30
C SER A 425 -20.55 5.51 14.54
N TRP A 426 -19.69 6.54 14.53
CA TRP A 426 -19.72 7.60 15.54
C TRP A 426 -21.03 8.36 15.54
N ALA A 427 -21.59 8.62 14.35
CA ALA A 427 -22.84 9.34 14.18
C ALA A 427 -24.06 8.56 14.69
N GLY A 428 -24.09 7.24 14.52
CA GLY A 428 -25.26 6.41 14.83
C GLY A 428 -25.35 5.91 16.28
N SER A 429 -24.21 5.75 16.96
CA SER A 429 -24.18 4.99 18.23
C SER A 429 -23.85 5.81 19.48
N GLY A 430 -23.35 7.05 19.33
CA GLY A 430 -22.92 7.90 20.46
C GLY A 430 -21.74 7.34 21.27
N ARG A 431 -21.14 6.24 20.81
CA ARG A 431 -19.99 5.56 21.41
C ARG A 431 -18.94 5.26 20.34
N PRO A 432 -17.67 5.01 20.70
CA PRO A 432 -16.66 4.61 19.73
C PRO A 432 -17.12 3.35 18.94
N PRO A 433 -16.94 3.31 17.61
CA PRO A 433 -17.16 2.13 16.79
C PRO A 433 -16.42 0.90 17.31
N ARG A 434 -17.12 -0.23 17.35
CA ARG A 434 -16.60 -1.54 17.80
C ARG A 434 -16.99 -2.68 16.86
N GLY A 435 -17.06 -2.37 15.57
CA GLY A 435 -17.29 -3.36 14.51
C GLY A 435 -16.00 -4.07 14.07
N GLN A 436 -16.05 -4.67 12.90
CA GLN A 436 -14.95 -5.39 12.27
C GLN A 436 -13.77 -4.47 11.93
N VAL A 437 -13.98 -3.19 11.58
CA VAL A 437 -12.89 -2.24 11.32
C VAL A 437 -12.03 -2.03 12.58
N TYR A 438 -12.68 -1.81 13.73
CA TYR A 438 -12.03 -1.79 15.04
C TYR A 438 -11.29 -3.10 15.34
N GLY A 439 -11.96 -4.24 15.15
CA GLY A 439 -11.38 -5.56 15.42
C GLY A 439 -10.13 -5.83 14.57
N TYR A 440 -10.18 -5.47 13.29
CA TYR A 440 -9.07 -5.58 12.35
C TYR A 440 -7.88 -4.71 12.77
N ARG A 441 -8.13 -3.44 13.12
CA ARG A 441 -7.09 -2.52 13.60
C ARG A 441 -6.46 -3.01 14.90
N MET A 442 -7.25 -3.51 15.85
CA MET A 442 -6.75 -4.13 17.08
C MET A 442 -5.90 -5.38 16.80
N SER A 443 -6.28 -6.19 15.79
CA SER A 443 -5.50 -7.37 15.37
C SER A 443 -4.14 -6.98 14.79
N LEU A 444 -4.10 -5.99 13.89
CA LEU A 444 -2.85 -5.44 13.36
C LEU A 444 -1.96 -4.90 14.48
N TRP A 445 -2.55 -4.18 15.44
CA TRP A 445 -1.81 -3.67 16.59
C TRP A 445 -1.31 -4.78 17.52
N ALA A 446 -2.07 -5.86 17.70
CA ALA A 446 -1.63 -7.01 18.49
C ALA A 446 -0.42 -7.69 17.84
N GLU A 447 -0.43 -7.84 16.52
CA GLU A 447 0.71 -8.33 15.74
C GLU A 447 1.93 -7.40 15.86
N HIS A 448 1.74 -6.10 15.63
CA HIS A 448 2.85 -5.15 15.59
C HIS A 448 3.41 -4.84 16.97
N LEU A 449 2.59 -4.78 18.00
CA LEU A 449 3.00 -4.40 19.36
C LEU A 449 3.25 -5.63 20.25
N GLY A 450 2.86 -6.83 19.81
CA GLY A 450 2.99 -8.09 20.56
C GLY A 450 2.05 -8.20 21.76
N THR A 451 1.08 -7.29 21.91
CA THR A 451 0.15 -7.26 23.05
C THR A 451 -1.07 -6.39 22.73
N VAL A 452 -2.09 -6.49 23.58
CA VAL A 452 -3.29 -5.65 23.55
C VAL A 452 -3.42 -4.94 24.89
N GLN A 453 -3.56 -3.61 24.86
CA GLN A 453 -3.73 -2.78 26.05
C GLN A 453 -5.01 -1.93 25.96
N GLU A 454 -5.55 -1.53 27.11
CA GLU A 454 -6.80 -0.76 27.17
C GLU A 454 -6.67 0.60 26.48
N CYS A 455 -5.52 1.27 26.59
CA CYS A 455 -5.29 2.55 25.94
C CYS A 455 -5.38 2.46 24.40
N PHE A 456 -5.09 1.29 23.80
CA PHE A 456 -5.21 1.06 22.36
C PHE A 456 -6.66 1.10 21.85
N ARG A 457 -7.65 1.14 22.74
CA ARG A 457 -9.06 1.32 22.37
C ARG A 457 -9.42 2.77 22.05
N ARG A 458 -8.54 3.72 22.36
CA ARG A 458 -8.67 5.16 22.06
C ARG A 458 -7.39 5.69 21.43
N PRO A 459 -7.16 5.42 20.13
CA PRO A 459 -5.92 5.79 19.45
C PRO A 459 -5.66 7.31 19.40
N GLU A 460 -6.68 8.15 19.54
CA GLU A 460 -6.53 9.60 19.60
C GLU A 460 -5.97 10.12 20.94
N SER A 461 -6.03 9.27 21.98
CA SER A 461 -5.66 9.66 23.35
C SER A 461 -4.15 9.83 23.50
N GLU A 462 -3.76 10.76 24.36
CA GLU A 462 -2.35 11.03 24.65
C GLU A 462 -1.65 9.81 25.26
N GLU A 463 -2.33 9.10 26.16
CA GLU A 463 -1.87 7.84 26.76
C GLU A 463 -1.57 6.78 25.68
N CYS A 464 -2.46 6.62 24.69
CA CYS A 464 -2.24 5.65 23.62
C CYS A 464 -1.03 6.03 22.75
N VAL A 465 -0.91 7.30 22.35
CA VAL A 465 0.23 7.77 21.55
C VAL A 465 1.55 7.57 22.29
N GLN A 466 1.60 7.94 23.57
CA GLN A 466 2.78 7.76 24.41
C GLN A 466 3.16 6.29 24.55
N GLN A 467 2.19 5.42 24.83
CA GLN A 467 2.44 3.99 24.99
C GLN A 467 2.94 3.34 23.70
N VAL A 468 2.32 3.64 22.55
CA VAL A 468 2.76 3.12 21.24
C VAL A 468 4.15 3.63 20.91
N ASN A 469 4.44 4.91 21.14
CA ASN A 469 5.76 5.49 20.91
C ASN A 469 6.84 4.86 21.80
N GLN A 470 6.56 4.69 23.09
CA GLN A 470 7.49 4.05 24.01
C GLN A 470 7.82 2.62 23.59
N MET A 471 6.81 1.83 23.22
CA MET A 471 7.01 0.46 22.74
C MET A 471 7.81 0.42 21.44
N ALA A 472 7.57 1.37 20.54
CA ALA A 472 8.30 1.50 19.28
C ALA A 472 9.76 1.93 19.49
N ASP A 473 10.03 2.80 20.47
CA ASP A 473 11.38 3.19 20.90
C ASP A 473 12.12 2.01 21.56
N ASP A 474 11.45 1.27 22.46
CA ASP A 474 12.01 0.07 23.11
C ASP A 474 12.37 -1.01 22.08
N ASN A 475 11.47 -1.30 21.14
CA ASN A 475 11.70 -2.27 20.08
C ASN A 475 12.83 -1.82 19.15
N TRP A 476 12.92 -0.53 18.80
CA TRP A 476 14.05 -0.01 18.03
C TRP A 476 15.38 -0.19 18.78
N ALA A 477 15.41 0.12 20.08
CA ALA A 477 16.60 -0.08 20.92
C ALA A 477 17.04 -1.55 20.96
N SER A 478 16.10 -2.48 21.15
CA SER A 478 16.36 -3.92 21.05
C SER A 478 16.84 -4.33 19.66
N TYR A 479 16.23 -3.80 18.61
CA TYR A 479 16.59 -4.10 17.22
C TYR A 479 18.04 -3.68 16.94
N VAL A 480 18.45 -2.45 17.27
CA VAL A 480 19.79 -1.94 16.99
C VAL A 480 20.88 -2.40 17.96
N SER A 481 20.50 -2.95 19.12
CA SER A 481 21.43 -3.35 20.19
C SER A 481 22.57 -4.25 19.68
N PRO A 482 23.83 -3.99 20.06
CA PRO A 482 24.95 -4.87 19.73
C PRO A 482 24.86 -6.22 20.43
N GLN A 483 24.15 -6.29 21.56
CA GLN A 483 23.86 -7.53 22.28
C GLN A 483 22.57 -8.14 21.74
N MET A 484 22.46 -9.47 21.81
CA MET A 484 21.22 -10.14 21.44
C MET A 484 20.13 -9.79 22.46
N ALA A 485 19.03 -9.23 21.99
CA ALA A 485 17.92 -8.78 22.82
C ALA A 485 16.60 -9.15 22.15
N ASP A 486 15.65 -9.65 22.94
CA ASP A 486 14.31 -9.92 22.47
C ASP A 486 13.58 -8.61 22.13
N MET A 487 12.81 -8.65 21.04
CA MET A 487 11.82 -7.62 20.72
C MET A 487 10.47 -8.08 21.26
N LYS A 488 9.70 -7.17 21.87
CA LYS A 488 8.35 -7.49 22.37
C LYS A 488 7.33 -7.58 21.25
N GLY A 489 7.51 -6.78 20.20
CA GLY A 489 6.71 -6.76 18.99
C GLY A 489 7.55 -6.33 17.79
N HIS A 490 6.90 -6.12 16.65
CA HIS A 490 7.55 -5.76 15.38
C HIS A 490 7.63 -4.25 15.12
N LEU A 491 6.74 -3.45 15.72
CA LEU A 491 6.66 -2.01 15.51
C LEU A 491 7.88 -1.32 16.09
N MET A 492 8.57 -0.56 15.27
CA MET A 492 9.71 0.26 15.64
C MET A 492 9.49 1.69 15.20
N LYS A 493 10.03 2.64 15.95
CA LYS A 493 10.11 4.02 15.52
C LYS A 493 10.84 4.07 14.18
N TYR A 494 10.29 4.80 13.20
CA TYR A 494 11.03 5.04 11.96
C TYR A 494 12.33 5.77 12.30
N PRO A 495 13.50 5.41 11.74
CA PRO A 495 14.82 5.85 12.25
C PRO A 495 15.19 7.32 11.98
N VAL A 496 14.22 8.21 12.09
CA VAL A 496 14.34 9.66 12.01
C VAL A 496 14.11 10.29 13.38
N ARG A 497 14.96 11.26 13.69
CA ARG A 497 14.77 12.20 14.78
C ARG A 497 13.91 13.36 14.31
N VAL A 498 12.94 13.74 15.12
CA VAL A 498 12.12 14.93 14.91
C VAL A 498 12.38 15.86 16.08
N GLU A 499 12.76 17.10 15.80
CA GLU A 499 12.92 18.14 16.80
C GLU A 499 11.58 18.83 17.09
N GLN A 500 11.48 19.53 18.22
CA GLN A 500 10.27 20.29 18.60
C GLN A 500 9.85 21.33 17.54
N ASP A 501 10.80 21.89 16.79
CA ASP A 501 10.54 22.84 15.71
C ASP A 501 10.12 22.19 14.37
N GLY A 502 10.02 20.86 14.35
CA GLY A 502 9.64 20.06 13.18
C GLY A 502 10.80 19.72 12.25
N ARG A 503 12.06 20.06 12.58
CA ARG A 503 13.22 19.59 11.82
C ARG A 503 13.35 18.07 11.91
N VAL A 504 13.58 17.45 10.76
CA VAL A 504 13.78 16.00 10.63
C VAL A 504 15.25 15.73 10.33
N GLY A 505 15.84 14.80 11.07
CA GLY A 505 17.21 14.30 10.88
C GLY A 505 17.27 12.79 11.07
N PRO A 506 18.40 12.13 10.81
CA PRO A 506 18.59 10.75 11.24
C PRO A 506 18.63 10.67 12.77
N LEU A 507 18.27 9.52 13.35
CA LEU A 507 18.56 9.25 14.76
C LEU A 507 20.07 9.34 15.05
N HIS A 508 20.44 9.72 16.26
CA HIS A 508 21.85 9.88 16.64
C HIS A 508 22.62 8.57 16.46
N GLY A 509 23.74 8.61 15.72
CA GLY A 509 24.54 7.43 15.39
C GLY A 509 23.92 6.49 14.34
N GLN A 510 22.77 6.85 13.75
CA GLN A 510 22.01 6.02 12.79
C GLN A 510 21.82 6.78 11.47
N GLU A 511 22.91 7.29 10.89
CA GLU A 511 22.83 7.95 9.58
C GLU A 511 22.47 6.99 8.44
N SER A 512 22.80 5.71 8.60
CA SER A 512 22.48 4.64 7.66
C SER A 512 21.71 3.52 8.34
N PHE A 513 21.00 2.71 7.56
CA PHE A 513 20.27 1.57 8.11
C PHE A 513 21.22 0.52 8.71
N PRO A 514 20.84 -0.12 9.83
CA PRO A 514 21.63 -1.16 10.47
C PRO A 514 21.96 -2.29 9.49
N ASP A 515 23.21 -2.75 9.50
CA ASP A 515 23.73 -3.90 8.74
C ASP A 515 23.83 -3.72 7.21
N VAL A 516 22.83 -3.10 6.59
CA VAL A 516 22.69 -3.00 5.13
C VAL A 516 23.22 -1.69 4.54
N GLY A 517 23.42 -0.67 5.37
CA GLY A 517 23.86 0.66 4.94
C GLY A 517 22.78 1.44 4.19
N GLY A 518 23.19 2.48 3.46
CA GLY A 518 22.29 3.41 2.78
C GLY A 518 21.71 4.43 3.75
N LYS A 519 21.70 5.72 3.36
CA LYS A 519 21.29 6.78 4.27
C LYS A 519 19.80 6.73 4.55
N VAL A 520 19.42 6.92 5.81
CA VAL A 520 18.00 6.87 6.25
C VAL A 520 17.16 7.94 5.56
N LEU A 521 17.70 9.14 5.39
CA LEU A 521 17.03 10.25 4.69
C LEU A 521 17.34 10.30 3.18
N GLY A 522 17.92 9.22 2.64
CA GLY A 522 18.24 9.13 1.24
C GLY A 522 19.33 10.10 0.77
N THR A 523 19.55 10.12 -0.55
CA THR A 523 20.45 11.05 -1.23
C THR A 523 19.90 11.31 -2.62
N HIS A 524 19.87 12.57 -3.04
CA HIS A 524 19.45 12.96 -4.38
C HIS A 524 20.46 12.49 -5.45
N SER A 525 19.94 12.12 -6.60
CA SER A 525 20.63 11.55 -7.76
C SER A 525 20.13 12.19 -9.05
N SER A 526 20.70 11.82 -10.19
CA SER A 526 20.31 12.32 -11.51
C SER A 526 19.12 11.55 -12.13
N LEU A 527 18.48 10.66 -11.39
CA LEU A 527 17.34 9.87 -11.90
C LEU A 527 16.14 10.78 -12.18
N PRO A 528 15.42 10.56 -13.30
CA PRO A 528 14.18 11.29 -13.57
C PRO A 528 13.16 11.13 -12.45
N ASN A 529 12.68 12.24 -11.89
CA ASN A 529 11.70 12.24 -10.79
C ASN A 529 10.46 11.37 -11.07
N ALA A 530 10.01 11.30 -12.33
CA ALA A 530 8.86 10.47 -12.72
C ALA A 530 9.04 8.97 -12.44
N LEU A 531 10.28 8.49 -12.27
CA LEU A 531 10.58 7.11 -11.89
C LEU A 531 10.40 6.85 -10.40
N THR A 532 10.71 7.86 -9.58
CA THR A 532 10.93 7.73 -8.13
C THR A 532 9.90 8.51 -7.28
N THR A 533 8.93 9.19 -7.92
CA THR A 533 7.87 9.99 -7.26
C THR A 533 6.49 9.34 -7.24
#